data_AF-A0AAZ3SRH1-F1
#
_entry.id   AF-A0AAZ3SRH1-F1
#
_cell.length_a   1.000
_cell.length_b   1.000
_cell.length_c   1.000
_cell.angle_alpha   90.00
_cell.angle_beta   90.00
_cell.angle_gamma   90.00
#
_symmetry.space_group_name_H-M   'P 1'
#
loop_
_entity.id
_entity.type
_entity.pdbx_description
1 polymer ?
#
loop_
_entity_poly.entity_id
_entity_poly.type
_entity_poly.pdbx_seq_one_letter_code
_entity_poly.pdbx_strand_id
1 'polypeptide(L)'
;MKSKDNRIKLMNEVLNGIKVLKLYAWELAFKDKVSAIRESELRVLKKAAYLGAISTFTWVCAPFLVALSTFTVYVMIDERNVLDAQKAFVSLALFNILRFPLNMLPMVISSMVQASVSMKRLCVFLSHEELQEDSVERMAVAGCSDSISIEDGVFSWCRNDAPTLKRLSVCIPDGSLVAVVGHVGSGKSSLLSALLGEMEKLEGSVSVKGSVAYVPQQAWIQNATLKDNIVFGQERKESWYHRVVEACALLPDLEILPAGDGTEIGEKGVNLSGGQKQRVSLARAVYCDCAVYLLDDPLSAVDAHVGKHIFEKVVGPQGVLKDRTRVLVTHGLSFLPQADLILVMVEGEITERGSYLELMARDGAFAEFLRTYANKEQEDDESEEGREEEDTEDSAPKRGLENGLPAAVIGQNHSSTSAVRTEGEVLGKKAKNAEVGRITEADKANTG
;
A
#
# COMPACT_ATOMS: atom_id res chain seq x y z
N MET A 1 8.28 16.09 -17.93
CA MET A 1 7.21 15.38 -17.19
C MET A 1 7.63 13.95 -16.89
N LYS A 2 7.94 13.10 -17.89
CA LYS A 2 8.41 11.71 -17.67
C LYS A 2 9.47 11.51 -16.57
N SER A 3 10.56 12.29 -16.55
CA SER A 3 11.57 12.19 -15.48
C SER A 3 11.05 12.58 -14.10
N LYS A 4 10.13 13.56 -14.03
CA LYS A 4 9.46 13.98 -12.78
C LYS A 4 8.56 12.86 -12.27
N ASP A 5 7.77 12.25 -13.16
CA ASP A 5 6.84 11.16 -12.83
C ASP A 5 7.61 9.95 -12.31
N ASN A 6 8.69 9.55 -13.00
CA ASN A 6 9.58 8.48 -12.54
C ASN A 6 10.22 8.79 -11.17
N ARG A 7 10.63 10.03 -10.93
CA ARG A 7 11.18 10.43 -9.63
C ARG A 7 10.14 10.33 -8.51
N ILE A 8 8.91 10.77 -8.76
CA ILE A 8 7.83 10.70 -7.76
C ILE A 8 7.46 9.24 -7.50
N LYS A 9 7.36 8.40 -8.53
CA LYS A 9 7.12 6.96 -8.39
C LYS A 9 8.18 6.29 -7.52
N LEU A 10 9.46 6.48 -7.84
CA LEU A 10 10.57 5.93 -7.06
C LEU A 10 10.59 6.45 -5.62
N MET A 11 10.27 7.72 -5.39
CA MET A 11 10.17 8.27 -4.04
C MET A 11 9.03 7.63 -3.24
N ASN A 12 7.87 7.38 -3.85
CA ASN A 12 6.77 6.68 -3.17
C ASN A 12 7.17 5.24 -2.79
N GLU A 13 7.89 4.53 -3.65
CA GLU A 13 8.41 3.19 -3.35
C GLU A 13 9.41 3.22 -2.17
N VAL A 14 10.35 4.20 -2.17
CA VAL A 14 11.31 4.40 -1.08
C VAL A 14 10.62 4.72 0.25
N LEU A 15 9.62 5.60 0.25
CA LEU A 15 8.90 6.00 1.46
C LEU A 15 8.07 4.84 2.02
N ASN A 16 7.37 4.10 1.16
CA ASN A 16 6.60 2.92 1.58
C ASN A 16 7.52 1.81 2.14
N GLY A 17 8.73 1.66 1.60
CA GLY A 17 9.70 0.63 2.00
C GLY A 17 10.79 1.09 2.97
N ILE A 18 10.66 2.26 3.61
CA ILE A 18 11.80 2.92 4.30
C ILE A 18 12.43 2.06 5.40
N LYS A 19 11.62 1.28 6.14
CA LYS A 19 12.11 0.37 7.19
C LYS A 19 13.04 -0.71 6.62
N VAL A 20 12.66 -1.31 5.48
CA VAL A 20 13.45 -2.35 4.79
C VAL A 20 14.75 -1.75 4.25
N LEU A 21 14.69 -0.56 3.65
CA LEU A 21 15.89 0.13 3.15
C LEU A 21 16.88 0.46 4.27
N LYS A 22 16.38 0.87 5.44
CA LYS A 22 17.18 1.12 6.64
C LYS A 22 17.82 -0.16 7.18
N LEU A 23 17.07 -1.25 7.24
CA LEU A 23 17.55 -2.55 7.72
C LEU A 23 18.75 -3.06 6.90
N TYR A 24 18.70 -2.92 5.57
CA TYR A 24 19.78 -3.34 4.67
C TYR A 24 20.82 -2.24 4.38
N ALA A 25 20.72 -1.07 5.02
CA ALA A 25 21.58 0.10 4.78
C ALA A 25 21.67 0.54 3.29
N TRP A 26 20.59 0.36 2.52
CA TRP A 26 20.55 0.68 1.08
C TRP A 26 20.27 2.14 0.73
N GLU A 27 20.24 3.01 1.75
CA GLU A 27 19.87 4.43 1.58
C GLU A 27 20.76 5.18 0.58
N LEU A 28 22.06 4.93 0.62
CA LEU A 28 23.03 5.57 -0.27
C LEU A 28 22.80 5.14 -1.72
N ALA A 29 22.55 3.86 -1.97
CA ALA A 29 22.27 3.35 -3.31
C ALA A 29 20.97 3.94 -3.89
N PHE A 30 19.91 4.05 -3.08
CA PHE A 30 18.66 4.67 -3.52
C PHE A 30 18.78 6.19 -3.69
N LYS A 31 19.56 6.88 -2.85
CA LYS A 31 19.91 8.29 -3.02
C LYS A 31 20.58 8.53 -4.38
N ASP A 32 21.51 7.68 -4.77
CA ASP A 32 22.22 7.82 -6.06
C ASP A 32 21.27 7.60 -7.24
N LYS A 33 20.36 6.61 -7.15
CA LYS A 33 19.31 6.40 -8.16
C LYS A 33 18.40 7.63 -8.32
N VAL A 34 17.92 8.20 -7.22
CA VAL A 34 17.07 9.41 -7.25
C VAL A 34 17.85 10.60 -7.81
N SER A 35 19.12 10.74 -7.44
CA SER A 35 20.00 11.81 -7.91
C SER A 35 20.26 11.72 -9.42
N ALA A 36 20.48 10.52 -9.96
CA ALA A 36 20.64 10.31 -11.40
C ALA A 36 19.40 10.73 -12.19
N ILE A 37 18.19 10.41 -11.70
CA ILE A 37 16.94 10.89 -12.30
C ILE A 37 16.85 12.42 -12.19
N ARG A 38 17.21 12.99 -11.04
CA ARG A 38 17.19 14.44 -10.81
C ARG A 38 18.15 15.20 -11.74
N GLU A 39 19.33 14.68 -12.02
CA GLU A 39 20.25 15.30 -12.98
C GLU A 39 19.67 15.33 -14.39
N SER A 40 19.01 14.25 -14.82
CA SER A 40 18.32 14.22 -16.11
C SER A 40 17.21 15.28 -16.19
N GLU A 41 16.45 15.45 -15.10
CA GLU A 41 15.41 16.47 -14.96
C GLU A 41 16.00 17.88 -15.02
N LEU A 42 17.09 18.13 -14.29
CA LEU A 42 17.77 19.42 -14.24
C LEU A 42 18.37 19.83 -15.59
N ARG A 43 18.91 18.88 -16.37
CA ARG A 43 19.41 19.18 -17.73
C ARG A 43 18.30 19.72 -18.64
N VAL A 44 17.09 19.18 -18.53
CA VAL A 44 15.93 19.67 -19.29
C VAL A 44 15.45 21.02 -18.76
N LEU A 45 15.37 21.19 -17.44
CA LEU A 45 15.00 22.47 -16.82
C LEU A 45 15.99 23.59 -17.18
N LYS A 46 17.29 23.29 -17.23
CA LYS A 46 18.33 24.25 -17.66
C LYS A 46 18.11 24.70 -19.11
N LYS A 47 17.83 23.77 -20.03
CA LYS A 47 17.48 24.10 -21.42
C LYS A 47 16.22 24.97 -21.48
N ALA A 48 15.19 24.63 -20.71
CA ALA A 48 13.96 25.42 -20.63
C ALA A 48 14.22 26.82 -20.06
N ALA A 49 15.10 26.98 -19.07
CA ALA A 49 15.47 28.26 -18.51
C ALA A 49 16.20 29.14 -19.54
N TYR A 50 17.13 28.59 -20.31
CA TYR A 50 17.78 29.34 -21.41
C TYR A 50 16.79 29.78 -22.48
N LEU A 51 15.86 28.89 -22.88
CA LEU A 51 14.78 29.26 -23.80
C LEU A 51 13.88 30.35 -23.21
N GLY A 52 13.56 30.26 -21.92
CA GLY A 52 12.81 31.28 -21.19
C GLY A 52 13.52 32.63 -21.14
N ALA A 53 14.84 32.65 -20.95
CA ALA A 53 15.64 33.87 -20.98
C ALA A 53 15.66 34.51 -22.38
N ILE A 54 15.87 33.73 -23.44
CA ILE A 54 15.84 34.21 -24.83
C ILE A 54 14.45 34.77 -25.17
N SER A 55 13.39 34.05 -24.78
CA SER A 55 12.00 34.50 -24.94
C SER A 55 11.80 35.84 -24.22
N THR A 56 12.18 35.94 -22.95
CA THR A 56 12.06 37.17 -22.14
C THR A 56 12.82 38.35 -22.74
N PHE A 57 14.05 38.12 -23.22
CA PHE A 57 14.85 39.14 -23.89
C PHE A 57 14.15 39.66 -25.16
N THR A 58 13.67 38.74 -25.99
CA THR A 58 12.90 39.09 -27.20
C THR A 58 11.66 39.90 -26.83
N TRP A 59 10.96 39.55 -25.76
CA TRP A 59 9.78 40.28 -25.26
C TRP A 59 10.07 41.69 -24.75
N VAL A 60 11.21 41.91 -24.10
CA VAL A 60 11.61 43.24 -23.60
C VAL A 60 12.03 44.15 -24.75
N CYS A 61 12.73 43.60 -25.76
CA CYS A 61 13.26 44.38 -26.89
C CYS A 61 12.25 44.60 -28.02
N ALA A 62 11.26 43.72 -28.21
CA ALA A 62 10.27 43.82 -29.28
C ALA A 62 9.58 45.20 -29.42
N PRO A 63 9.03 45.84 -28.37
CA PRO A 63 8.35 47.14 -28.53
C PRO A 63 9.30 48.25 -28.97
N PHE A 64 10.55 48.23 -28.51
CA PHE A 64 11.56 49.18 -28.95
C PHE A 64 11.90 48.99 -30.43
N LEU A 65 12.08 47.75 -30.88
CA LEU A 65 12.37 47.44 -32.29
C LEU A 65 11.20 47.77 -33.22
N VAL A 66 9.96 47.50 -32.78
CA VAL A 66 8.74 47.85 -33.54
C VAL A 66 8.59 49.36 -33.64
N ALA A 67 8.78 50.10 -32.53
CA ALA A 67 8.71 51.55 -32.55
C ALA A 67 9.81 52.16 -33.45
N LEU A 68 11.06 51.69 -33.32
CA LEU A 68 12.18 52.14 -34.13
C LEU A 68 11.92 51.90 -35.62
N SER A 69 11.56 50.68 -36.01
CA SER A 69 11.27 50.35 -37.42
C SER A 69 10.10 51.15 -37.97
N THR A 70 9.02 51.32 -37.21
CA THR A 70 7.84 52.10 -37.65
C THR A 70 8.20 53.56 -37.88
N PHE A 71 8.90 54.19 -36.94
CA PHE A 71 9.29 55.60 -37.07
C PHE A 71 10.34 55.82 -38.16
N THR A 72 11.31 54.91 -38.31
CA THR A 72 12.30 54.97 -39.40
C THR A 72 11.62 54.88 -40.76
N VAL A 73 10.72 53.90 -40.95
CA VAL A 73 9.97 53.75 -42.21
C VAL A 73 9.09 54.97 -42.49
N TYR A 74 8.40 55.51 -41.47
CA TYR A 74 7.54 56.69 -41.61
C TYR A 74 8.32 57.92 -42.11
N VAL A 75 9.53 58.15 -41.60
CA VAL A 75 10.39 59.28 -42.01
C VAL A 75 11.05 59.03 -43.38
N MET A 76 11.40 57.79 -43.71
CA MET A 76 12.09 57.47 -44.97
C MET A 76 11.18 57.41 -46.20
N ILE A 77 9.86 57.20 -46.03
CA ILE A 77 8.93 57.04 -47.17
C ILE A 77 8.63 58.37 -47.88
N ASP A 78 8.44 59.46 -47.14
CA ASP A 78 8.09 60.78 -47.71
C ASP A 78 8.73 61.88 -46.88
N GLU A 79 9.44 62.80 -47.53
CA GLU A 79 10.10 63.94 -46.88
C GLU A 79 9.09 64.90 -46.20
N ARG A 80 7.81 64.81 -46.54
CA ARG A 80 6.71 65.56 -45.91
C ARG A 80 6.28 64.98 -44.56
N ASN A 81 6.71 63.76 -44.22
CA ASN A 81 6.33 63.09 -42.98
C ASN A 81 7.19 63.59 -41.81
N VAL A 82 6.70 64.64 -41.13
CA VAL A 82 7.31 65.11 -39.88
C VAL A 82 6.83 64.25 -38.71
N LEU A 83 7.78 63.65 -37.99
CA LEU A 83 7.54 62.97 -36.72
C LEU A 83 7.41 64.01 -35.60
N ASP A 84 6.19 64.48 -35.35
CA ASP A 84 5.89 65.36 -34.23
C ASP A 84 5.79 64.58 -32.90
N ALA A 85 5.90 65.32 -31.79
CA ALA A 85 5.83 64.73 -30.45
C ALA A 85 4.48 64.01 -30.20
N GLN A 86 3.38 64.55 -30.72
CA GLN A 86 2.05 63.98 -30.52
C GLN A 86 1.93 62.59 -31.16
N LYS A 87 2.31 62.43 -32.42
CA LYS A 87 2.31 61.15 -33.15
C LYS A 87 3.26 60.15 -32.50
N ALA A 88 4.44 60.59 -32.06
CA ALA A 88 5.41 59.71 -31.40
C ALA A 88 4.87 59.17 -30.06
N PHE A 89 4.36 60.04 -29.18
CA PHE A 89 3.84 59.63 -27.87
C PHE A 89 2.55 58.81 -27.98
N VAL A 90 1.62 59.18 -28.87
CA VAL A 90 0.38 58.41 -29.08
C VAL A 90 0.70 57.02 -29.64
N SER A 91 1.60 56.91 -30.62
CA SER A 91 1.99 55.61 -31.19
C SER A 91 2.70 54.72 -30.17
N LEU A 92 3.60 55.29 -29.35
CA LEU A 92 4.28 54.55 -28.29
C LEU A 92 3.30 54.03 -27.21
N ALA A 93 2.30 54.83 -26.85
CA ALA A 93 1.24 54.40 -25.95
C ALA A 93 0.43 53.23 -26.52
N LEU A 94 0.06 53.28 -27.81
CA LEU A 94 -0.64 52.19 -28.49
C LEU A 94 0.19 50.89 -28.56
N PHE A 95 1.49 50.99 -28.85
CA PHE A 95 2.39 49.82 -28.83
C PHE A 95 2.49 49.19 -27.43
N ASN A 96 2.53 50.02 -26.37
CA ASN A 96 2.56 49.52 -25.00
C ASN A 96 1.26 48.80 -24.60
N ILE A 97 0.09 49.26 -25.06
CA ILE A 97 -1.19 48.58 -24.83
C ILE A 97 -1.23 47.22 -25.55
N LEU A 98 -0.75 47.16 -26.80
CA LEU A 98 -0.75 45.93 -27.62
C LEU A 98 0.18 44.84 -27.07
N ARG A 99 1.16 45.20 -26.23
CA ARG A 99 2.11 44.26 -25.62
C ARG A 99 1.42 43.17 -24.81
N PHE A 100 0.41 43.52 -24.02
CA PHE A 100 -0.22 42.57 -23.11
C PHE A 100 -0.99 41.45 -23.86
N PRO A 101 -1.88 41.74 -24.83
CA PRO A 101 -2.55 40.69 -25.60
C PRO A 101 -1.59 39.78 -26.38
N LEU A 102 -0.54 40.34 -26.97
CA LEU A 102 0.47 39.56 -27.72
C LEU A 102 1.27 38.62 -26.81
N ASN A 103 1.54 39.04 -25.57
CA ASN A 103 2.21 38.19 -24.58
C ASN A 103 1.29 37.10 -24.03
N MET A 104 0.01 37.38 -23.84
CA MET A 104 -0.94 36.39 -23.34
C MET A 104 -1.25 35.28 -24.35
N LEU A 105 -1.25 35.58 -25.65
CA LEU A 105 -1.70 34.65 -26.68
C LEU A 105 -0.92 33.31 -26.68
N PRO A 106 0.43 33.26 -26.67
CA PRO A 106 1.16 32.00 -26.59
C PRO A 106 0.92 31.23 -25.29
N MET A 107 0.74 31.96 -24.17
CA MET A 107 0.42 31.34 -22.88
C MET A 107 -0.94 30.66 -22.91
N VAL A 108 -1.95 31.31 -23.48
CA VAL A 108 -3.30 30.73 -23.65
C VAL A 108 -3.26 29.50 -24.55
N ILE A 109 -2.52 29.55 -25.67
CA ILE A 109 -2.36 28.39 -26.56
C ILE A 109 -1.72 27.21 -25.82
N SER A 110 -0.64 27.45 -25.07
CA SER A 110 0.02 26.41 -24.27
C SER A 110 -0.93 25.83 -23.21
N SER A 111 -1.67 26.68 -22.49
CA SER A 111 -2.67 26.26 -21.50
C SER A 111 -3.79 25.45 -22.14
N MET A 112 -4.25 25.80 -23.34
CA MET A 112 -5.26 25.03 -24.08
C MET A 112 -4.76 23.64 -24.45
N VAL A 113 -3.51 23.53 -24.92
CA VAL A 113 -2.90 22.22 -25.23
C VAL A 113 -2.79 21.37 -23.97
N GLN A 114 -2.32 21.94 -22.87
CA GLN A 114 -2.24 21.24 -21.58
C GLN A 114 -3.61 20.80 -21.08
N ALA A 115 -4.62 21.68 -21.15
CA ALA A 115 -5.99 21.37 -20.78
C ALA A 115 -6.58 20.25 -21.63
N SER A 116 -6.32 20.25 -22.94
CA SER A 116 -6.78 19.19 -23.85
C SER A 116 -6.19 17.82 -23.49
N VAL A 117 -4.89 17.75 -23.18
CA VAL A 117 -4.24 16.51 -22.74
C VAL A 117 -4.77 16.05 -21.38
N SER A 118 -4.95 16.96 -20.43
CA SER A 118 -5.52 16.63 -19.11
C SER A 118 -6.97 16.14 -19.22
N MET A 119 -7.78 16.80 -20.06
CA MET A 119 -9.16 16.39 -20.33
C MET A 119 -9.20 14.99 -20.94
N LYS A 120 -8.33 14.68 -21.90
CA LYS A 120 -8.24 13.32 -22.47
C LYS A 120 -7.96 12.27 -21.40
N ARG A 121 -7.05 12.54 -20.45
CA ARG A 121 -6.75 11.61 -19.35
C ARG A 121 -7.93 11.42 -18.41
N LEU A 122 -8.63 12.51 -18.07
CA LEU A 122 -9.83 12.46 -17.24
C LEU A 122 -10.94 11.67 -17.94
N CYS A 123 -11.19 11.92 -19.23
CA CYS A 123 -12.18 11.17 -19.99
C CYS A 123 -11.86 9.68 -20.01
N VAL A 124 -10.60 9.30 -20.24
CA VAL A 124 -10.18 7.89 -20.21
C VAL A 124 -10.40 7.29 -18.82
N PHE A 125 -9.99 7.98 -17.75
CA PHE A 125 -10.20 7.50 -16.37
C PHE A 125 -11.68 7.31 -16.03
N LEU A 126 -12.51 8.32 -16.32
CA LEU A 126 -13.95 8.29 -16.05
C LEU A 126 -14.73 7.33 -16.96
N SER A 127 -14.13 6.84 -18.03
CA SER A 127 -14.73 5.84 -18.93
C SER A 127 -14.20 4.43 -18.69
N HIS A 128 -13.49 4.17 -17.59
CA HIS A 128 -13.13 2.80 -17.23
C HIS A 128 -14.39 1.99 -16.90
N GLU A 129 -14.29 0.68 -17.11
CA GLU A 129 -15.35 -0.24 -16.73
C GLU A 129 -15.51 -0.21 -15.19
N GLU A 130 -16.76 -0.15 -14.74
CA GLU A 130 -17.13 -0.28 -13.33
C GLU A 130 -17.50 -1.73 -13.05
N LEU A 131 -17.30 -2.17 -11.80
CA LEU A 131 -17.71 -3.49 -11.35
C LEU A 131 -19.24 -3.64 -11.49
N GLN A 132 -19.69 -4.85 -11.81
CA GLN A 132 -21.10 -5.17 -11.97
C GLN A 132 -21.84 -5.04 -10.62
N GLU A 133 -22.78 -4.08 -10.51
CA GLU A 133 -23.58 -3.88 -9.29
C GLU A 133 -24.49 -5.08 -8.96
N ASP A 134 -24.88 -5.85 -9.97
CA ASP A 134 -25.71 -7.06 -9.91
C ASP A 134 -24.89 -8.37 -9.82
N SER A 135 -23.58 -8.27 -9.59
CA SER A 135 -22.72 -9.43 -9.38
C SER A 135 -23.17 -10.27 -8.17
N VAL A 136 -23.59 -9.61 -7.09
CA VAL A 136 -24.03 -10.24 -5.84
C VAL A 136 -25.42 -9.74 -5.46
N GLU A 137 -26.38 -10.65 -5.38
CA GLU A 137 -27.73 -10.34 -4.92
C GLU A 137 -27.75 -10.12 -3.41
N ARG A 138 -27.97 -8.86 -2.99
CA ARG A 138 -28.12 -8.47 -1.58
C ARG A 138 -29.60 -8.52 -1.17
N MET A 139 -30.24 -9.67 -1.29
CA MET A 139 -31.66 -9.81 -0.95
C MET A 139 -31.86 -10.18 0.53
N ALA A 140 -32.85 -9.54 1.16
CA ALA A 140 -33.53 -10.13 2.31
C ALA A 140 -34.43 -11.25 1.77
N VAL A 141 -33.86 -12.42 1.44
CA VAL A 141 -34.67 -13.52 0.90
C VAL A 141 -35.60 -14.01 2.02
N ALA A 142 -36.82 -13.47 2.05
CA ALA A 142 -37.88 -13.94 2.92
C ALA A 142 -38.18 -15.39 2.55
N GLY A 143 -37.74 -16.32 3.40
CA GLY A 143 -38.00 -17.76 3.23
C GLY A 143 -36.80 -18.64 2.87
N CYS A 144 -35.60 -18.08 2.65
CA CYS A 144 -34.38 -18.90 2.49
C CYS A 144 -33.70 -19.11 3.86
N SER A 145 -33.35 -20.37 4.19
CA SER A 145 -32.60 -20.73 5.40
C SER A 145 -31.14 -20.28 5.36
N ASP A 146 -30.64 -20.01 4.16
CA ASP A 146 -29.23 -19.83 3.91
C ASP A 146 -28.89 -18.34 3.84
N SER A 147 -27.76 -17.99 4.45
CA SER A 147 -27.25 -16.63 4.54
C SER A 147 -26.33 -16.26 3.39
N ILE A 148 -25.65 -17.26 2.81
CA ILE A 148 -24.84 -17.13 1.60
C ILE A 148 -25.17 -18.31 0.70
N SER A 149 -25.46 -18.07 -0.57
CA SER A 149 -25.56 -19.11 -1.58
C SER A 149 -24.76 -18.73 -2.83
N ILE A 150 -24.03 -19.70 -3.37
CA ILE A 150 -23.38 -19.65 -4.67
C ILE A 150 -23.85 -20.88 -5.44
N GLU A 151 -24.37 -20.68 -6.65
CA GLU A 151 -24.77 -21.75 -7.56
C GLU A 151 -23.97 -21.64 -8.85
N ASP A 152 -23.13 -22.65 -9.10
CA ASP A 152 -22.23 -22.79 -10.26
C ASP A 152 -21.46 -21.51 -10.61
N GLY A 153 -20.99 -20.81 -9.57
CA GLY A 153 -20.31 -19.52 -9.71
C GLY A 153 -18.92 -19.64 -10.34
N VAL A 154 -18.66 -18.86 -11.39
CA VAL A 154 -17.36 -18.73 -12.04
C VAL A 154 -16.90 -17.28 -11.96
N PHE A 155 -15.71 -17.04 -11.41
CA PHE A 155 -15.21 -15.67 -11.16
C PHE A 155 -13.79 -15.46 -11.67
N SER A 156 -13.54 -14.24 -12.13
CA SER A 156 -12.22 -13.77 -12.58
C SER A 156 -11.91 -12.36 -12.07
N TRP A 157 -10.62 -12.06 -11.89
CA TRP A 157 -10.15 -10.70 -11.61
C TRP A 157 -10.21 -9.80 -12.84
N CYS A 158 -10.18 -10.39 -14.04
CA CYS A 158 -10.22 -9.69 -15.31
C CYS A 158 -11.08 -10.48 -16.30
N ARG A 159 -11.96 -9.80 -17.05
CA ARG A 159 -12.89 -10.46 -18.00
C ARG A 159 -12.21 -11.36 -19.05
N ASN A 160 -10.98 -11.02 -19.42
CA ASN A 160 -10.24 -11.73 -20.47
C ASN A 160 -9.27 -12.80 -19.93
N ASP A 161 -9.09 -12.88 -18.61
CA ASP A 161 -8.17 -13.82 -17.99
C ASP A 161 -8.88 -15.14 -17.64
N ALA A 162 -8.08 -16.19 -17.45
CA ALA A 162 -8.61 -17.48 -17.01
C ALA A 162 -9.29 -17.35 -15.64
N PRO A 163 -10.44 -18.01 -15.42
CA PRO A 163 -11.17 -17.93 -14.16
C PRO A 163 -10.32 -18.45 -13.01
N THR A 164 -10.23 -17.64 -11.95
CA THR A 164 -9.53 -18.02 -10.71
C THR A 164 -10.39 -18.96 -9.88
N LEU A 165 -11.71 -18.75 -9.87
CA LEU A 165 -12.67 -19.58 -9.16
C LEU A 165 -13.60 -20.27 -10.18
N LYS A 166 -13.78 -21.58 -10.05
CA LYS A 166 -14.46 -22.41 -11.05
C LYS A 166 -15.57 -23.21 -10.41
N ARG A 167 -16.78 -23.11 -10.96
CA ARG A 167 -17.96 -23.92 -10.60
C ARG A 167 -18.16 -24.04 -9.08
N LEU A 168 -18.15 -22.91 -8.40
CA LEU A 168 -18.38 -22.88 -6.96
C LEU A 168 -19.87 -23.08 -6.67
N SER A 169 -20.19 -24.14 -5.93
CA SER A 169 -21.56 -24.44 -5.51
C SER A 169 -21.61 -24.69 -4.00
N VAL A 170 -22.03 -23.67 -3.23
CA VAL A 170 -22.03 -23.71 -1.77
C VAL A 170 -23.23 -22.95 -1.18
N CYS A 171 -23.79 -23.51 -0.13
CA CYS A 171 -24.87 -22.92 0.65
C CYS A 171 -24.45 -22.89 2.12
N ILE A 172 -24.50 -21.72 2.75
CA ILE A 172 -24.10 -21.50 4.13
C ILE A 172 -25.33 -21.15 4.97
N PRO A 173 -25.72 -22.01 5.93
CA PRO A 173 -26.86 -21.74 6.79
C PRO A 173 -26.71 -20.46 7.62
N ASP A 174 -27.83 -19.83 7.97
CA ASP A 174 -27.84 -18.66 8.85
C ASP A 174 -27.26 -18.97 10.24
N GLY A 175 -26.43 -18.08 10.77
CA GLY A 175 -25.83 -18.20 12.11
C GLY A 175 -24.68 -19.21 12.25
N SER A 176 -24.28 -19.87 11.15
CA SER A 176 -23.23 -20.90 11.18
C SER A 176 -21.81 -20.32 11.16
N LEU A 177 -20.87 -21.03 11.80
CA LEU A 177 -19.43 -20.82 11.67
C LEU A 177 -18.86 -21.74 10.60
N VAL A 178 -18.48 -21.16 9.46
CA VAL A 178 -17.86 -21.87 8.34
C VAL A 178 -16.37 -21.58 8.30
N ALA A 179 -15.54 -22.62 8.25
CA ALA A 179 -14.11 -22.49 8.03
C ALA A 179 -13.75 -22.80 6.57
N VAL A 180 -12.88 -21.99 5.96
CA VAL A 180 -12.37 -22.21 4.61
C VAL A 180 -10.88 -22.49 4.69
N VAL A 181 -10.48 -23.67 4.24
CA VAL A 181 -9.10 -24.18 4.32
C VAL A 181 -8.59 -24.60 2.95
N GLY A 182 -7.26 -24.68 2.81
CA GLY A 182 -6.61 -25.08 1.58
C GLY A 182 -5.22 -24.49 1.44
N HIS A 183 -4.43 -25.03 0.51
CA HIS A 183 -3.05 -24.61 0.24
C HIS A 183 -2.94 -23.11 -0.08
N VAL A 184 -1.74 -22.54 0.07
CA VAL A 184 -1.47 -21.16 -0.35
C VAL A 184 -1.72 -21.04 -1.86
N GLY A 185 -2.45 -20.00 -2.29
CA GLY A 185 -2.79 -19.79 -3.69
C GLY A 185 -4.01 -20.59 -4.21
N SER A 186 -4.74 -21.30 -3.35
CA SER A 186 -5.95 -22.06 -3.73
C SER A 186 -7.21 -21.21 -4.03
N GLY A 187 -7.14 -19.87 -3.86
CA GLY A 187 -8.27 -18.97 -4.12
C GLY A 187 -9.15 -18.61 -2.91
N LYS A 188 -8.72 -18.89 -1.68
CA LYS A 188 -9.50 -18.59 -0.45
C LYS A 188 -9.88 -17.11 -0.29
N SER A 189 -8.91 -16.20 -0.40
CA SER A 189 -9.19 -14.75 -0.34
C SER A 189 -10.01 -14.29 -1.54
N SER A 190 -9.79 -14.89 -2.72
CA SER A 190 -10.62 -14.65 -3.90
C SER A 190 -12.09 -15.06 -3.68
N LEU A 191 -12.37 -16.16 -2.96
CA LEU A 191 -13.73 -16.53 -2.59
C LEU A 191 -14.41 -15.41 -1.78
N LEU A 192 -13.70 -14.82 -0.81
CA LEU A 192 -14.24 -13.70 -0.03
C LEU A 192 -14.45 -12.46 -0.92
N SER A 193 -13.52 -12.15 -1.82
CA SER A 193 -13.68 -11.06 -2.80
C SER A 193 -14.89 -11.27 -3.74
N ALA A 194 -15.15 -12.51 -4.17
CA ALA A 194 -16.33 -12.85 -4.96
C ALA A 194 -17.63 -12.63 -4.17
N LEU A 195 -17.68 -12.98 -2.88
CA LEU A 195 -18.83 -12.70 -2.00
C LEU A 195 -19.04 -11.21 -1.71
N LEU A 196 -17.97 -10.41 -1.80
CA LEU A 196 -18.05 -8.96 -1.67
C LEU A 196 -18.54 -8.28 -2.96
N GLY A 197 -18.40 -8.93 -4.11
CA GLY A 197 -18.69 -8.33 -5.43
C GLY A 197 -17.48 -7.60 -6.03
N GLU A 198 -16.27 -7.87 -5.52
CA GLU A 198 -15.00 -7.26 -5.98
C GLU A 198 -14.36 -8.03 -7.15
N MET A 199 -14.99 -9.12 -7.61
CA MET A 199 -14.55 -9.93 -8.76
C MET A 199 -15.65 -9.96 -9.82
N GLU A 200 -15.25 -10.08 -11.08
CA GLU A 200 -16.21 -10.25 -12.19
C GLU A 200 -16.82 -11.65 -12.14
N LYS A 201 -18.15 -11.72 -12.05
CA LYS A 201 -18.93 -12.95 -12.19
C LYS A 201 -19.12 -13.24 -13.68
N LEU A 202 -18.63 -14.38 -14.15
CA LEU A 202 -18.77 -14.84 -15.53
C LEU A 202 -20.02 -15.71 -15.72
N GLU A 203 -20.25 -16.62 -14.77
CA GLU A 203 -21.36 -17.57 -14.78
C GLU A 203 -21.88 -17.79 -13.34
N GLY A 204 -23.09 -18.33 -13.23
CA GLY A 204 -23.74 -18.68 -11.97
C GLY A 204 -24.43 -17.51 -11.25
N SER A 205 -24.89 -17.78 -10.03
CA SER A 205 -25.55 -16.80 -9.16
C SER A 205 -24.94 -16.76 -7.77
N VAL A 206 -24.91 -15.57 -7.17
CA VAL A 206 -24.43 -15.34 -5.80
C VAL A 206 -25.48 -14.55 -5.05
N SER A 207 -25.87 -15.02 -3.88
CA SER A 207 -26.73 -14.28 -2.96
C SER A 207 -26.09 -14.19 -1.57
N VAL A 208 -26.20 -13.02 -0.94
CA VAL A 208 -25.73 -12.77 0.42
C VAL A 208 -26.79 -11.99 1.18
N LYS A 209 -27.22 -12.53 2.32
CA LYS A 209 -28.30 -11.99 3.15
C LYS A 209 -27.81 -10.85 4.04
N GLY A 210 -28.37 -9.65 3.85
CA GLY A 210 -28.17 -8.52 4.74
C GLY A 210 -26.80 -7.83 4.62
N SER A 211 -26.39 -7.13 5.68
CA SER A 211 -25.13 -6.39 5.73
C SER A 211 -23.92 -7.33 5.95
N VAL A 212 -22.79 -6.96 5.34
CA VAL A 212 -21.53 -7.72 5.42
C VAL A 212 -20.46 -6.90 6.13
N ALA A 213 -19.73 -7.54 7.04
CA ALA A 213 -18.48 -7.03 7.60
C ALA A 213 -17.31 -7.83 7.03
N TYR A 214 -16.24 -7.15 6.62
CA TYR A 214 -15.04 -7.78 6.07
C TYR A 214 -13.80 -7.41 6.89
N VAL A 215 -13.00 -8.42 7.22
CA VAL A 215 -11.68 -8.25 7.83
C VAL A 215 -10.64 -8.77 6.83
N PRO A 216 -9.85 -7.89 6.18
CA PRO A 216 -8.83 -8.30 5.23
C PRO A 216 -7.61 -8.91 5.93
N GLN A 217 -6.90 -9.77 5.22
CA GLN A 217 -5.64 -10.37 5.67
C GLN A 217 -4.60 -9.29 6.04
N GLN A 218 -4.47 -8.26 5.19
CA GLN A 218 -3.69 -7.08 5.51
C GLN A 218 -4.59 -6.00 6.12
N ALA A 219 -4.49 -5.83 7.44
CA ALA A 219 -5.25 -4.84 8.19
C ALA A 219 -5.03 -3.41 7.66
N TRP A 220 -6.12 -2.75 7.28
CA TRP A 220 -6.14 -1.35 6.86
C TRP A 220 -6.64 -0.43 7.98
N ILE A 221 -5.84 0.58 8.32
CA ILE A 221 -6.09 1.51 9.42
C ILE A 221 -6.07 2.94 8.86
N GLN A 222 -7.11 3.72 9.21
CA GLN A 222 -7.28 5.11 8.82
C GLN A 222 -6.40 6.02 9.69
N ASN A 223 -5.90 7.12 9.11
CA ASN A 223 -5.21 8.18 9.83
C ASN A 223 -6.20 8.98 10.69
N ALA A 224 -6.55 8.44 11.85
CA ALA A 224 -7.53 8.95 12.80
C ALA A 224 -7.21 8.39 14.21
N THR A 225 -8.01 8.73 15.23
CA THR A 225 -7.84 8.12 16.56
C THR A 225 -8.13 6.61 16.52
N LEU A 226 -7.59 5.85 17.48
CA LEU A 226 -7.87 4.42 17.57
C LEU A 226 -9.38 4.17 17.75
N LYS A 227 -10.04 4.96 18.59
CA LYS A 227 -11.49 4.93 18.75
C LYS A 227 -12.24 5.15 17.43
N ASP A 228 -11.86 6.16 16.65
CA ASP A 228 -12.55 6.46 15.37
C ASP A 228 -12.33 5.35 14.34
N ASN A 229 -11.20 4.66 14.39
CA ASN A 229 -10.96 3.47 13.59
C ASN A 229 -11.91 2.31 13.95
N ILE A 230 -12.24 2.13 15.23
CA ILE A 230 -13.17 1.07 15.68
C ILE A 230 -14.63 1.47 15.39
N VAL A 231 -15.03 2.69 15.74
CA VAL A 231 -16.41 3.18 15.60
C VAL A 231 -16.78 3.43 14.12
N PHE A 232 -15.80 3.82 13.32
CA PHE A 232 -15.88 3.94 11.86
C PHE A 232 -17.11 4.71 11.34
N GLY A 233 -17.40 5.85 11.97
CA GLY A 233 -18.50 6.74 11.60
C GLY A 233 -19.87 6.38 12.19
N GLN A 234 -19.99 5.30 12.96
CA GLN A 234 -21.22 4.96 13.67
C GLN A 234 -21.38 5.75 14.98
N GLU A 235 -22.57 5.68 15.60
CA GLU A 235 -22.81 6.29 16.90
C GLU A 235 -22.11 5.51 18.01
N ARG A 236 -21.39 6.21 18.91
CA ARG A 236 -20.66 5.58 20.02
C ARG A 236 -21.62 5.10 21.11
N LYS A 237 -21.89 3.79 21.13
CA LYS A 237 -22.51 3.08 22.25
C LYS A 237 -21.45 2.62 23.26
N GLU A 238 -21.29 3.31 24.39
CA GLU A 238 -20.17 3.05 25.32
C GLU A 238 -20.11 1.61 25.85
N SER A 239 -21.24 1.03 26.24
CA SER A 239 -21.28 -0.35 26.75
C SER A 239 -20.90 -1.38 25.68
N TRP A 240 -21.32 -1.16 24.43
CA TRP A 240 -20.95 -2.00 23.30
C TRP A 240 -19.49 -1.83 22.92
N TYR A 241 -19.01 -0.58 22.86
CA TYR A 241 -17.61 -0.26 22.58
C TYR A 241 -16.67 -0.96 23.55
N HIS A 242 -16.92 -0.83 24.86
CA HIS A 242 -16.11 -1.49 25.87
C HIS A 242 -16.13 -3.01 25.74
N ARG A 243 -17.31 -3.61 25.46
CA ARG A 243 -17.43 -5.06 25.25
C ARG A 243 -16.61 -5.53 24.04
N VAL A 244 -16.64 -4.78 22.93
CA VAL A 244 -15.89 -5.13 21.71
C VAL A 244 -14.39 -5.01 21.93
N VAL A 245 -13.94 -3.94 22.58
CA VAL A 245 -12.51 -3.71 22.92
C VAL A 245 -11.99 -4.82 23.82
N GLU A 246 -12.75 -5.21 24.85
CA GLU A 246 -12.41 -6.31 25.75
C GLU A 246 -12.40 -7.67 25.04
N ALA A 247 -13.42 -7.96 24.23
CA ALA A 247 -13.51 -9.23 23.49
C ALA A 247 -12.38 -9.38 22.46
N CYS A 248 -11.93 -8.28 21.85
CA CYS A 248 -10.79 -8.26 20.93
C CYS A 248 -9.42 -8.17 21.64
N ALA A 249 -9.38 -8.30 22.97
CA ALA A 249 -8.16 -8.22 23.78
C ALA A 249 -7.35 -6.93 23.60
N LEU A 250 -8.00 -5.78 23.32
CA LEU A 250 -7.30 -4.51 23.06
C LEU A 250 -7.00 -3.70 24.33
N LEU A 251 -7.55 -4.07 25.49
CA LEU A 251 -7.36 -3.32 26.74
C LEU A 251 -5.87 -3.10 27.11
N PRO A 252 -5.00 -4.12 27.08
CA PRO A 252 -3.58 -3.92 27.39
C PRO A 252 -2.89 -2.98 26.39
N ASP A 253 -3.30 -3.01 25.12
CA ASP A 253 -2.74 -2.11 24.11
C ASP A 253 -3.15 -0.66 24.35
N LEU A 254 -4.39 -0.43 24.79
CA LEU A 254 -4.87 0.92 25.14
C LEU A 254 -4.13 1.50 26.35
N GLU A 255 -3.80 0.68 27.35
CA GLU A 255 -3.06 1.13 28.54
C GLU A 255 -1.63 1.59 28.21
N ILE A 256 -0.99 0.98 27.21
CA ILE A 256 0.36 1.33 26.76
C ILE A 256 0.37 2.61 25.94
N LEU A 257 -0.74 2.97 25.30
CA LEU A 257 -0.81 4.14 24.43
C LEU A 257 -0.89 5.45 25.25
N PRO A 258 -0.15 6.51 24.85
CA PRO A 258 -0.05 7.76 25.62
C PRO A 258 -1.38 8.46 25.93
N ALA A 259 -2.38 8.31 25.06
CA ALA A 259 -3.72 8.90 25.22
C ALA A 259 -4.83 7.83 25.16
N GLY A 260 -4.50 6.57 25.44
CA GLY A 260 -5.46 5.47 25.36
C GLY A 260 -6.12 5.37 23.98
N ASP A 261 -7.45 5.26 23.97
CA ASP A 261 -8.27 5.19 22.76
C ASP A 261 -8.33 6.50 21.95
N GLY A 262 -7.95 7.62 22.56
CA GLY A 262 -7.80 8.93 21.93
C GLY A 262 -6.48 9.12 21.19
N THR A 263 -5.58 8.12 21.21
CA THR A 263 -4.30 8.21 20.53
C THR A 263 -4.47 8.25 19.02
N GLU A 264 -3.84 9.22 18.36
CA GLU A 264 -3.80 9.32 16.90
C GLU A 264 -2.96 8.18 16.31
N ILE A 265 -3.57 7.42 15.41
CA ILE A 265 -2.92 6.35 14.69
C ILE A 265 -2.48 6.89 13.34
N GLY A 266 -1.16 7.01 13.16
CA GLY A 266 -0.58 7.55 11.92
C GLY A 266 -0.91 6.72 10.67
N GLU A 267 -0.63 7.26 9.49
CA GLU A 267 -0.94 6.64 8.19
C GLU A 267 -0.51 5.15 8.13
N LYS A 268 -1.41 4.26 7.71
CA LYS A 268 -1.21 2.79 7.69
C LYS A 268 -0.87 2.17 9.07
N GLY A 269 -1.18 2.86 10.15
CA GLY A 269 -0.95 2.42 11.53
C GLY A 269 0.51 2.24 11.89
N VAL A 270 1.42 3.15 11.48
CA VAL A 270 2.87 3.03 11.77
C VAL A 270 3.18 2.82 13.26
N ASN A 271 2.30 3.29 14.15
CA ASN A 271 2.42 3.20 15.60
C ASN A 271 2.01 1.84 16.19
N LEU A 272 1.42 0.94 15.39
CA LEU A 272 0.87 -0.34 15.84
C LEU A 272 1.69 -1.52 15.31
N SER A 273 1.80 -2.59 16.11
CA SER A 273 2.31 -3.90 15.67
C SER A 273 1.35 -4.59 14.68
N GLY A 274 1.80 -5.65 14.00
CA GLY A 274 0.96 -6.42 13.09
C GLY A 274 -0.31 -6.96 13.74
N GLY A 275 -0.16 -7.65 14.88
CA GLY A 275 -1.27 -8.18 15.67
C GLY A 275 -2.19 -7.10 16.23
N GLN A 276 -1.67 -5.94 16.63
CA GLN A 276 -2.50 -4.80 17.05
C GLN A 276 -3.36 -4.28 15.89
N LYS A 277 -2.81 -4.15 14.68
CA LYS A 277 -3.58 -3.72 13.50
C LYS A 277 -4.69 -4.72 13.17
N GLN A 278 -4.40 -6.02 13.21
CA GLN A 278 -5.41 -7.05 12.98
C GLN A 278 -6.53 -6.96 14.02
N ARG A 279 -6.21 -6.83 15.31
CA ARG A 279 -7.20 -6.68 16.39
C ARG A 279 -8.06 -5.43 16.25
N VAL A 280 -7.49 -4.29 15.87
CA VAL A 280 -8.27 -3.06 15.59
C VAL A 280 -9.18 -3.25 14.37
N SER A 281 -8.69 -3.90 13.31
CA SER A 281 -9.50 -4.19 12.12
C SER A 281 -10.66 -5.14 12.43
N LEU A 282 -10.42 -6.16 13.26
CA LEU A 282 -11.45 -7.07 13.75
C LEU A 282 -12.46 -6.36 14.65
N ALA A 283 -11.99 -5.54 15.61
CA ALA A 283 -12.85 -4.75 16.49
C ALA A 283 -13.79 -3.84 15.69
N ARG A 284 -13.30 -3.20 14.62
CA ARG A 284 -14.13 -2.42 13.69
C ARG A 284 -15.23 -3.26 13.04
N ALA A 285 -14.90 -4.45 12.55
CA ALA A 285 -15.88 -5.34 11.95
C ALA A 285 -16.94 -5.78 12.97
N VAL A 286 -16.52 -6.18 14.17
CA VAL A 286 -17.42 -6.60 15.26
C VAL A 286 -18.33 -5.45 15.69
N TYR A 287 -17.77 -4.24 15.83
CA TYR A 287 -18.52 -3.06 16.27
C TYR A 287 -19.70 -2.73 15.36
N CYS A 288 -19.52 -2.95 14.04
CA CYS A 288 -20.50 -2.65 13.00
C CYS A 288 -21.80 -3.48 13.11
N ASP A 289 -21.78 -4.62 13.82
CA ASP A 289 -22.91 -5.53 14.04
C ASP A 289 -23.66 -5.94 12.73
N CYS A 290 -22.92 -6.54 11.80
CA CYS A 290 -23.45 -7.00 10.51
C CYS A 290 -24.14 -8.37 10.59
N ALA A 291 -24.89 -8.75 9.54
CA ALA A 291 -25.50 -10.08 9.45
C ALA A 291 -24.46 -11.16 9.11
N VAL A 292 -23.51 -10.85 8.24
CA VAL A 292 -22.49 -11.76 7.72
C VAL A 292 -21.09 -11.21 8.00
N TYR A 293 -20.18 -12.06 8.47
CA TYR A 293 -18.78 -11.74 8.74
C TYR A 293 -17.87 -12.57 7.84
N LEU A 294 -17.08 -11.90 7.01
CA LEU A 294 -16.04 -12.49 6.17
C LEU A 294 -14.67 -12.16 6.77
N LEU A 295 -13.99 -13.17 7.29
CA LEU A 295 -12.74 -13.02 8.05
C LEU A 295 -11.60 -13.68 7.27
N ASP A 296 -10.70 -12.88 6.72
CA ASP A 296 -9.56 -13.36 5.94
C ASP A 296 -8.32 -13.46 6.84
N ASP A 297 -8.14 -14.63 7.45
CA ASP A 297 -7.00 -14.97 8.30
C ASP A 297 -6.70 -13.94 9.42
N PRO A 298 -7.69 -13.58 10.26
CA PRO A 298 -7.57 -12.49 11.24
C PRO A 298 -6.69 -12.83 12.45
N LEU A 299 -6.21 -14.08 12.57
CA LEU A 299 -5.45 -14.58 13.73
C LEU A 299 -3.97 -14.87 13.41
N SER A 300 -3.51 -14.64 12.17
CA SER A 300 -2.15 -15.03 11.77
C SER A 300 -1.04 -14.15 12.33
N ALA A 301 -1.33 -12.90 12.70
CA ALA A 301 -0.33 -11.99 13.26
C ALA A 301 -0.43 -11.81 14.78
N VAL A 302 -1.27 -12.61 15.46
CA VAL A 302 -1.43 -12.60 16.91
C VAL A 302 -0.82 -13.85 17.53
N ASP A 303 -0.32 -13.73 18.75
CA ASP A 303 0.15 -14.87 19.53
C ASP A 303 -0.97 -15.86 19.85
N ALA A 304 -0.62 -17.12 20.10
CA ALA A 304 -1.59 -18.20 20.29
C ALA A 304 -2.56 -17.95 21.47
N HIS A 305 -2.10 -17.29 22.54
CA HIS A 305 -2.93 -16.99 23.71
C HIS A 305 -3.99 -15.94 23.39
N VAL A 306 -3.59 -14.83 22.77
CA VAL A 306 -4.51 -13.78 22.29
C VAL A 306 -5.43 -14.34 21.21
N GLY A 307 -4.91 -15.16 20.29
CA GLY A 307 -5.70 -15.84 19.27
C GLY A 307 -6.81 -16.70 19.86
N LYS A 308 -6.50 -17.49 20.90
CA LYS A 308 -7.49 -18.27 21.64
C LYS A 308 -8.54 -17.39 22.32
N HIS A 309 -8.12 -16.31 22.99
CA HIS A 309 -9.06 -15.36 23.61
C HIS A 309 -10.01 -14.75 22.58
N ILE A 310 -9.49 -14.27 21.45
CA ILE A 310 -10.30 -13.71 20.37
C ILE A 310 -11.25 -14.75 19.80
N PHE A 311 -10.77 -15.98 19.58
CA PHE A 311 -11.63 -17.04 19.09
C PHE A 311 -12.77 -17.33 20.08
N GLU A 312 -12.48 -17.55 21.36
CA GLU A 312 -13.50 -17.86 22.37
C GLU A 312 -14.48 -16.71 22.62
N LYS A 313 -14.01 -15.45 22.60
CA LYS A 313 -14.82 -14.27 22.94
C LYS A 313 -15.49 -13.61 21.74
N VAL A 314 -15.01 -13.82 20.52
CA VAL A 314 -15.53 -13.15 19.30
C VAL A 314 -16.09 -14.15 18.31
N VAL A 315 -15.25 -15.03 17.76
CA VAL A 315 -15.54 -15.81 16.53
C VAL A 315 -16.25 -17.13 16.82
N GLY A 316 -15.88 -17.79 17.91
CA GLY A 316 -16.33 -19.12 18.30
C GLY A 316 -17.78 -19.16 18.78
N PRO A 317 -18.27 -20.36 19.14
CA PRO A 317 -19.70 -20.58 19.46
C PRO A 317 -20.19 -19.85 20.71
N GLN A 318 -19.28 -19.45 21.60
CA GLN A 318 -19.59 -18.67 22.81
C GLN A 318 -19.24 -17.17 22.65
N GLY A 319 -18.79 -16.78 21.46
CA GLY A 319 -18.33 -15.43 21.19
C GLY A 319 -19.48 -14.44 20.98
N VAL A 320 -19.10 -13.17 20.90
CA VAL A 320 -20.02 -12.05 20.62
C VAL A 320 -20.75 -12.24 19.29
N LEU A 321 -20.15 -12.91 18.31
CA LEU A 321 -20.73 -13.11 16.99
C LEU A 321 -21.57 -14.37 16.85
N LYS A 322 -21.81 -15.16 17.91
CA LYS A 322 -22.41 -16.51 17.87
C LYS A 322 -23.71 -16.65 17.06
N ASP A 323 -24.55 -15.62 17.01
CA ASP A 323 -25.85 -15.63 16.33
C ASP A 323 -25.76 -15.08 14.88
N ARG A 324 -24.57 -14.75 14.39
CA ARG A 324 -24.29 -14.19 13.05
C ARG A 324 -23.67 -15.23 12.13
N THR A 325 -23.80 -15.11 10.82
CA THR A 325 -23.04 -15.97 9.90
C THR A 325 -21.58 -15.54 9.88
N ARG A 326 -20.65 -16.50 10.02
CA ARG A 326 -19.21 -16.25 10.09
C ARG A 326 -18.48 -17.16 9.10
N VAL A 327 -17.78 -16.58 8.14
CA VAL A 327 -16.88 -17.29 7.23
C VAL A 327 -15.45 -16.94 7.62
N LEU A 328 -14.73 -17.91 8.17
CA LEU A 328 -13.35 -17.79 8.62
C LEU A 328 -12.43 -18.51 7.64
N VAL A 329 -11.69 -17.75 6.84
CA VAL A 329 -10.51 -18.26 6.15
C VAL A 329 -9.39 -18.30 7.18
N THR A 330 -8.77 -19.46 7.38
CA THR A 330 -7.68 -19.61 8.35
C THR A 330 -6.66 -20.64 7.88
N HIS A 331 -5.40 -20.38 8.20
CA HIS A 331 -4.33 -21.39 8.11
C HIS A 331 -4.13 -22.14 9.43
N GLY A 332 -4.57 -21.58 10.56
CA GLY A 332 -4.47 -22.21 11.87
C GLY A 332 -5.45 -23.36 12.04
N LEU A 333 -4.93 -24.54 12.41
CA LEU A 333 -5.70 -25.79 12.51
C LEU A 333 -6.48 -25.91 13.83
N SER A 334 -6.02 -25.25 14.88
CA SER A 334 -6.47 -25.41 16.28
C SER A 334 -7.96 -25.17 16.49
N PHE A 335 -8.60 -24.37 15.62
CA PHE A 335 -9.99 -23.95 15.76
C PHE A 335 -10.96 -24.66 14.81
N LEU A 336 -10.45 -25.44 13.85
CA LEU A 336 -11.27 -26.16 12.87
C LEU A 336 -12.30 -27.13 13.48
N PRO A 337 -11.99 -27.85 14.59
CA PRO A 337 -12.98 -28.74 15.21
C PRO A 337 -14.22 -28.04 15.77
N GLN A 338 -14.17 -26.71 15.98
CA GLN A 338 -15.28 -25.92 16.50
C GLN A 338 -16.13 -25.29 15.40
N ALA A 339 -15.77 -25.45 14.12
CA ALA A 339 -16.56 -24.98 13.00
C ALA A 339 -17.73 -25.93 12.69
N ASP A 340 -18.88 -25.37 12.35
CA ASP A 340 -20.07 -26.15 11.98
C ASP A 340 -19.90 -26.81 10.61
N LEU A 341 -19.20 -26.12 9.70
CA LEU A 341 -18.92 -26.58 8.35
C LEU A 341 -17.50 -26.18 7.92
N ILE A 342 -16.78 -27.09 7.28
CA ILE A 342 -15.46 -26.83 6.70
C ILE A 342 -15.56 -26.98 5.19
N LEU A 343 -15.02 -26.00 4.46
CA LEU A 343 -14.90 -25.98 3.01
C LEU A 343 -13.41 -26.11 2.64
N VAL A 344 -13.08 -27.12 1.85
CA VAL A 344 -11.71 -27.35 1.37
C VAL A 344 -11.59 -26.84 -0.06
N MET A 345 -10.69 -25.88 -0.26
CA MET A 345 -10.41 -25.30 -1.57
C MET A 345 -9.11 -25.84 -2.16
N VAL A 346 -9.19 -26.29 -3.42
CA VAL A 346 -8.05 -26.74 -4.22
C VAL A 346 -8.19 -26.16 -5.62
N GLU A 347 -7.15 -25.45 -6.10
CA GLU A 347 -7.09 -24.87 -7.45
C GLU A 347 -8.33 -24.05 -7.88
N GLY A 348 -8.95 -23.34 -6.94
CA GLY A 348 -10.12 -22.50 -7.20
C GLY A 348 -11.47 -23.23 -7.22
N GLU A 349 -11.51 -24.50 -6.84
CA GLU A 349 -12.73 -25.31 -6.68
C GLU A 349 -12.92 -25.75 -5.22
N ILE A 350 -14.17 -25.97 -4.80
CA ILE A 350 -14.48 -26.58 -3.50
C ILE A 350 -14.53 -28.10 -3.72
N THR A 351 -13.52 -28.81 -3.22
CA THR A 351 -13.39 -30.26 -3.43
C THR A 351 -14.17 -31.06 -2.39
N GLU A 352 -14.15 -30.59 -1.13
CA GLU A 352 -14.81 -31.26 -0.02
C GLU A 352 -15.53 -30.27 0.88
N ARG A 353 -16.63 -30.75 1.46
CA ARG A 353 -17.41 -30.05 2.49
C ARG A 353 -17.98 -31.03 3.49
N GLY A 354 -18.00 -30.62 4.75
CA GLY A 354 -18.56 -31.41 5.86
C GLY A 354 -18.09 -30.91 7.22
N SER A 355 -18.50 -31.60 8.27
CA SER A 355 -17.95 -31.39 9.62
C SER A 355 -16.52 -31.92 9.73
N TYR A 356 -15.77 -31.47 10.74
CA TYR A 356 -14.41 -31.93 10.98
C TYR A 356 -14.29 -33.47 11.05
N LEU A 357 -15.19 -34.12 11.79
CA LEU A 357 -15.18 -35.58 11.95
C LEU A 357 -15.50 -36.32 10.66
N GLU A 358 -16.43 -35.80 9.85
CA GLU A 358 -16.79 -36.41 8.56
C GLU A 358 -15.63 -36.33 7.55
N LEU A 359 -14.95 -35.17 7.49
CA LEU A 359 -13.82 -34.99 6.58
C LEU A 359 -12.59 -35.82 7.00
N MET A 360 -12.36 -35.96 8.31
CA MET A 360 -11.32 -36.86 8.83
C MET A 360 -11.60 -38.33 8.52
N ALA A 361 -12.87 -38.76 8.55
CA ALA A 361 -13.23 -40.14 8.23
C ALA A 361 -13.09 -40.47 6.73
N ARG A 362 -13.19 -39.47 5.83
CA ARG A 362 -13.10 -39.66 4.38
C ARG A 362 -11.66 -39.82 3.86
N ASP A 363 -10.66 -39.45 4.67
CA ASP A 363 -9.23 -39.46 4.32
C ASP A 363 -8.91 -38.83 2.95
N GLY A 364 -9.59 -37.72 2.64
CA GLY A 364 -9.43 -36.99 1.37
C GLY A 364 -8.42 -35.85 1.43
N ALA A 365 -8.62 -34.83 0.60
CA ALA A 365 -7.79 -33.63 0.50
C ALA A 365 -7.69 -32.86 1.83
N PHE A 366 -8.72 -32.92 2.68
CA PHE A 366 -8.66 -32.34 4.02
C PHE A 366 -7.65 -33.04 4.92
N ALA A 367 -7.63 -34.37 4.91
CA ALA A 367 -6.71 -35.16 5.73
C ALA A 367 -5.27 -35.01 5.27
N GLU A 368 -5.05 -34.97 3.95
CA GLU A 368 -3.75 -34.65 3.36
C GLU A 368 -3.28 -33.25 3.81
N PHE A 369 -4.15 -32.23 3.71
CA PHE A 369 -3.86 -30.87 4.17
C PHE A 369 -3.44 -30.83 5.64
N LEU A 370 -4.14 -31.53 6.54
CA LEU A 370 -3.76 -31.58 7.96
C LEU A 370 -2.39 -32.24 8.17
N ARG A 371 -2.06 -33.33 7.46
CA ARG A 371 -0.76 -34.00 7.59
C ARG A 371 0.39 -33.09 7.15
N THR A 372 0.21 -32.37 6.05
CA THR A 372 1.22 -31.43 5.54
C THR A 372 1.47 -30.27 6.51
N TYR A 373 0.41 -29.74 7.14
CA TYR A 373 0.56 -28.64 8.10
C TYR A 373 1.03 -29.09 9.48
N ALA A 374 0.59 -30.26 9.98
CA ALA A 374 1.08 -30.82 11.23
C ALA A 374 2.59 -31.10 11.19
N ASN A 375 3.11 -31.58 10.05
CA ASN A 375 4.56 -31.76 9.88
C ASN A 375 5.31 -30.41 9.85
N LYS A 376 4.69 -29.35 9.33
CA LYS A 376 5.27 -28.01 9.30
C LYS A 376 5.32 -27.34 10.66
N GLU A 377 4.25 -27.45 11.45
CA GLU A 377 4.25 -26.94 12.83
C GLU A 377 5.31 -27.66 13.69
N GLN A 378 5.53 -28.96 13.47
CA GLN A 378 6.62 -29.69 14.14
C GLN A 378 8.02 -29.23 13.70
N GLU A 379 8.24 -28.97 12.40
CA GLU A 379 9.51 -28.44 11.91
C GLU A 379 9.78 -27.00 12.41
N ASP A 380 8.74 -26.17 12.53
CA ASP A 380 8.84 -24.80 13.05
C ASP A 380 9.12 -24.80 14.57
N ASP A 381 8.43 -25.64 15.36
CA ASP A 381 8.67 -25.78 16.81
C ASP A 381 10.09 -26.33 17.10
N GLU A 382 10.56 -27.35 16.36
CA GLU A 382 11.94 -27.87 16.50
C GLU A 382 13.01 -26.81 16.15
N SER A 383 12.68 -25.87 15.25
CA SER A 383 13.58 -24.79 14.86
C SER A 383 13.63 -23.62 15.86
N GLU A 384 12.56 -23.43 16.65
CA GLU A 384 12.53 -22.46 17.75
C GLU A 384 13.24 -23.02 19.01
N GLU A 385 13.05 -24.31 19.34
CA GLU A 385 13.76 -24.96 20.45
C GLU A 385 15.29 -25.03 20.21
N GLY A 386 15.72 -25.29 18.97
CA GLY A 386 17.14 -25.30 18.59
C GLY A 386 17.85 -23.93 18.67
N ARG A 387 17.10 -22.82 18.71
CA ARG A 387 17.66 -21.46 18.91
C ARG A 387 17.84 -21.11 20.39
N GLU A 388 17.08 -21.73 21.29
CA GLU A 388 17.24 -21.50 22.72
C GLU A 388 18.41 -22.31 23.32
N GLU A 389 18.79 -23.44 22.70
CA GLU A 389 19.92 -24.25 23.16
C GLU A 389 21.30 -23.71 22.72
N GLU A 390 21.42 -23.02 21.57
CA GLU A 390 22.72 -22.47 21.11
C GLU A 390 23.18 -21.21 21.87
N ASP A 391 22.31 -20.52 22.62
CA ASP A 391 22.65 -19.29 23.34
C ASP A 391 23.14 -19.50 24.80
N THR A 392 23.35 -20.75 25.25
CA THR A 392 23.80 -21.04 26.64
C THR A 392 25.19 -21.65 26.81
N GLU A 393 25.96 -21.90 25.73
CA GLU A 393 27.32 -22.44 25.82
C GLU A 393 28.41 -21.56 25.16
N ASP A 394 28.58 -20.30 25.57
CA ASP A 394 29.94 -19.73 25.67
C ASP A 394 29.98 -18.43 26.49
N SER A 395 30.54 -18.47 27.70
CA SER A 395 31.51 -17.46 28.20
C SER A 395 31.75 -17.57 29.72
N ALA A 396 32.84 -18.25 30.07
CA ALA A 396 33.65 -17.87 31.22
C ALA A 396 35.13 -17.91 30.79
N PRO A 397 35.93 -16.88 31.12
CA PRO A 397 36.78 -17.08 32.29
C PRO A 397 36.98 -15.85 33.20
N LYS A 398 37.59 -16.15 34.35
CA LYS A 398 37.78 -15.34 35.57
C LYS A 398 38.89 -14.27 35.49
N ARG A 399 38.62 -13.18 36.24
CA ARG A 399 39.48 -12.38 37.17
C ARG A 399 40.49 -11.34 36.62
N GLY A 400 40.31 -10.12 37.13
CA GLY A 400 41.35 -9.11 37.37
C GLY A 400 40.75 -7.81 37.94
N LEU A 401 40.96 -7.55 39.23
CA LEU A 401 40.56 -6.31 39.95
C LEU A 401 41.32 -5.08 39.39
N GLU A 402 40.69 -3.90 39.32
CA GLU A 402 40.85 -2.81 40.31
C GLU A 402 40.10 -1.50 39.90
N ASN A 403 39.70 -0.78 40.96
CA ASN A 403 38.85 0.41 41.07
C ASN A 403 39.21 1.66 40.26
N GLY A 404 38.21 2.53 40.03
CA GLY A 404 38.42 4.00 40.09
C GLY A 404 37.71 4.87 39.03
N LEU A 405 36.50 5.32 39.32
CA LEU A 405 35.83 6.52 38.76
C LEU A 405 36.58 7.82 39.15
N PRO A 406 36.18 9.03 38.71
CA PRO A 406 35.82 9.50 37.35
C PRO A 406 36.36 10.93 37.01
N ALA A 407 36.01 11.39 35.80
CA ALA A 407 35.74 12.78 35.39
C ALA A 407 36.89 13.81 35.29
N ALA A 408 37.08 14.33 34.08
CA ALA A 408 37.60 15.69 33.88
C ALA A 408 36.91 16.37 32.69
N VAL A 409 36.59 17.63 32.94
CA VAL A 409 35.81 18.59 32.17
C VAL A 409 36.78 19.66 31.64
N ILE A 410 36.48 20.22 30.45
CA ILE A 410 36.95 21.52 29.90
C ILE A 410 38.42 21.65 29.48
N GLY A 411 38.60 22.09 28.21
CA GLY A 411 39.26 23.38 28.00
C GLY A 411 40.46 23.47 27.05
N GLN A 412 40.17 23.92 25.83
CA GLN A 412 40.87 24.96 25.06
C GLN A 412 42.30 24.77 24.51
N ASN A 413 42.37 25.11 23.21
CA ASN A 413 43.38 25.91 22.49
C ASN A 413 44.84 25.44 22.44
N HIS A 414 45.35 25.13 21.24
CA HIS A 414 45.92 26.18 20.36
C HIS A 414 46.37 25.62 19.01
N SER A 415 46.21 26.50 18.02
CA SER A 415 46.78 26.59 16.68
C SER A 415 48.28 26.29 16.52
N SER A 416 48.65 25.66 15.40
CA SER A 416 49.67 26.18 14.44
C SER A 416 49.83 25.19 13.26
N THR A 417 49.41 25.59 12.05
CA THR A 417 50.22 26.16 10.95
C THR A 417 51.04 25.14 10.14
N SER A 418 50.55 24.88 8.92
CA SER A 418 51.27 24.74 7.63
C SER A 418 52.64 24.05 7.55
N ALA A 419 52.77 23.08 6.64
CA ALA A 419 53.47 23.22 5.36
C ALA A 419 53.67 21.82 4.72
N VAL A 420 53.12 21.57 3.53
CA VAL A 420 53.83 21.53 2.22
C VAL A 420 54.48 20.17 1.91
N ARG A 421 53.95 19.55 0.83
CA ARG A 421 54.57 18.78 -0.28
C ARG A 421 55.77 17.87 0.08
N THR A 422 55.88 16.65 -0.45
CA THR A 422 55.98 16.34 -1.90
C THR A 422 55.92 14.82 -2.11
N GLU A 423 55.58 14.48 -3.35
CA GLU A 423 55.50 13.20 -4.05
C GLU A 423 56.57 12.13 -3.74
N GLY A 424 56.20 10.86 -3.94
CA GLY A 424 57.11 9.72 -3.89
C GLY A 424 56.43 8.39 -4.22
N GLU A 425 56.29 8.12 -5.51
CA GLU A 425 56.41 6.82 -6.20
C GLU A 425 55.44 5.65 -5.94
N VAL A 426 54.89 5.22 -7.08
CA VAL A 426 54.19 3.97 -7.37
C VAL A 426 55.21 2.92 -7.81
N LEU A 427 55.13 1.69 -7.28
CA LEU A 427 55.13 0.41 -8.04
C LEU A 427 55.29 -0.80 -7.12
N GLY A 428 54.35 -1.76 -7.18
CA GLY A 428 54.48 -3.04 -6.48
C GLY A 428 53.25 -3.95 -6.54
N LYS A 429 52.99 -4.51 -7.73
CA LYS A 429 51.98 -5.55 -8.09
C LYS A 429 51.65 -6.60 -7.00
N LYS A 430 50.36 -6.98 -6.92
CA LYS A 430 49.90 -8.37 -7.08
C LYS A 430 48.41 -8.45 -7.48
N ALA A 431 48.15 -9.20 -8.56
CA ALA A 431 46.85 -9.63 -9.07
C ALA A 431 46.20 -10.64 -8.07
N LYS A 432 44.90 -10.97 -8.03
CA LYS A 432 43.90 -11.42 -9.03
C LYS A 432 42.60 -11.58 -8.20
N ASN A 433 41.41 -11.11 -8.60
CA ASN A 433 40.41 -11.91 -9.30
C ASN A 433 39.28 -10.98 -9.75
N ALA A 434 39.06 -10.91 -11.05
CA ALA A 434 37.95 -10.20 -11.68
C ALA A 434 37.06 -11.26 -12.33
N GLU A 435 36.11 -11.82 -11.56
CA GLU A 435 35.04 -12.67 -12.12
C GLU A 435 33.93 -12.94 -11.07
N VAL A 436 33.31 -11.89 -10.53
CA VAL A 436 32.02 -12.03 -9.83
C VAL A 436 31.19 -10.81 -10.21
N GLY A 437 30.18 -10.99 -11.05
CA GLY A 437 29.19 -9.95 -11.32
C GLY A 437 28.91 -9.61 -12.79
N ARG A 438 28.79 -10.61 -13.67
CA ARG A 438 28.06 -10.42 -14.93
C ARG A 438 26.77 -11.24 -14.92
N ILE A 439 25.65 -10.51 -14.86
CA ILE A 439 24.30 -11.00 -15.12
C ILE A 439 24.25 -11.39 -16.60
N THR A 440 23.82 -12.62 -16.90
CA THR A 440 23.68 -13.17 -18.24
C THR A 440 22.49 -12.56 -18.99
N GLU A 441 22.58 -12.49 -20.31
CA GLU A 441 21.61 -11.84 -21.22
C GLU A 441 20.22 -12.52 -21.29
N ALA A 442 19.92 -13.49 -20.43
CA ALA A 442 18.62 -14.16 -20.36
C ALA A 442 17.54 -13.34 -19.63
N ASP A 443 17.91 -12.40 -18.75
CA ASP A 443 16.95 -11.62 -17.95
C ASP A 443 16.42 -10.35 -18.64
N LYS A 444 16.77 -10.12 -19.92
CA LYS A 444 16.31 -8.94 -20.69
C LYS A 444 15.05 -9.17 -21.52
N ALA A 445 14.47 -10.36 -21.51
CA ALA A 445 13.31 -10.68 -22.34
C ALA A 445 12.12 -11.11 -21.47
N ASN A 446 11.51 -10.16 -20.73
CA ASN A 446 10.09 -10.21 -20.34
C ASN A 446 9.62 -8.91 -19.63
N THR A 447 9.86 -7.77 -20.28
CA THR A 447 9.08 -6.55 -20.01
C THR A 447 8.58 -6.01 -21.35
N GLY A 448 7.49 -6.63 -21.81
CA GLY A 448 6.60 -6.07 -22.83
C GLY A 448 5.47 -5.32 -22.14
#